data_AF-A0AAE3YMV7-F1
#
_entry.id   AF-A0AAE3YMV7-F1
#
_cell.length_a   1.000
_cell.length_b   1.000
_cell.length_c   1.000
_cell.angle_alpha   90.00
_cell.angle_beta   90.00
_cell.angle_gamma   90.00
#
_symmetry.space_group_name_H-M   'P 1'
#
loop_
_entity.id
_entity.type
_entity.pdbx_description
1 polymer ?
#
loop_
_entity_poly.entity_id
_entity_poly.type
_entity_poly.pdbx_seq_one_letter_code
_entity_poly.pdbx_strand_id
1 'polypeptide(L)'
;MTAVVEPTTAHGDDLEQRRAKIRRRQLLMAVEQWAPAYRDVAGGWLRYVAEITGATEEERAWLEQQVAAHGLPEAVRTDWFELRLAQGREANAGATAAFLAGDFGRARDLIDEARACGAVLETEWEHLHEFITARTQG
;
A
#
# COMPACT_ATOMS: atom_id res chain seq x y z
N MET A 1 -17.75 -40.64 1.62
CA MET A 1 -17.46 -39.52 0.70
C MET A 1 -17.43 -38.28 1.56
N THR A 2 -16.24 -37.80 1.89
CA THR A 2 -16.04 -36.74 2.89
C THR A 2 -15.50 -35.51 2.17
N ALA A 3 -16.19 -34.38 2.41
CA ALA A 3 -15.99 -33.00 2.00
C ALA A 3 -14.73 -32.64 1.17
N VAL A 4 -14.97 -32.05 0.00
CA VAL A 4 -14.03 -31.18 -0.71
C VAL A 4 -13.79 -29.95 0.17
N VAL A 5 -12.59 -29.85 0.73
CA VAL A 5 -12.10 -28.65 1.42
C VAL A 5 -11.36 -27.82 0.38
N GLU A 6 -12.00 -26.80 -0.19
CA GLU A 6 -11.32 -25.73 -0.92
C GLU A 6 -11.63 -24.36 -0.28
N PRO A 7 -10.94 -23.97 0.81
CA PRO A 7 -10.93 -22.58 1.29
C PRO A 7 -9.64 -21.83 0.92
N THR A 8 -8.69 -22.45 0.20
CA THR A 8 -7.34 -21.89 -0.01
C THR A 8 -7.28 -20.82 -1.12
N THR A 9 -8.15 -20.88 -2.12
CA THR A 9 -8.13 -19.95 -3.27
C THR A 9 -8.62 -18.55 -2.90
N ALA A 10 -9.74 -18.46 -2.19
CA ALA A 10 -10.35 -17.17 -1.81
C ALA A 10 -9.47 -16.30 -0.89
N HIS A 11 -8.65 -16.92 -0.04
CA HIS A 11 -7.71 -16.17 0.82
C HIS A 11 -6.51 -15.66 0.01
N GLY A 12 -6.00 -16.47 -0.93
CA GLY A 12 -4.93 -16.06 -1.84
C GLY A 12 -5.35 -14.87 -2.70
N ASP A 13 -6.54 -14.93 -3.29
CA ASP A 13 -7.10 -13.87 -4.13
C ASP A 13 -7.25 -12.53 -3.37
N ASP A 14 -7.65 -12.56 -2.10
CA ASP A 14 -7.76 -11.37 -1.25
C ASP A 14 -6.39 -10.76 -0.92
N LEU A 15 -5.39 -11.59 -0.60
CA LEU A 15 -4.03 -11.10 -0.36
C LEU A 15 -3.41 -10.49 -1.62
N GLU A 16 -3.61 -11.09 -2.79
CA GLU A 16 -3.16 -10.50 -4.06
C GLU A 16 -3.83 -9.15 -4.32
N GLN A 17 -5.14 -9.05 -4.10
CA GLN A 17 -5.87 -7.79 -4.24
C GLN A 17 -5.33 -6.72 -3.28
N ARG A 18 -5.03 -7.09 -2.03
CA ARG A 18 -4.45 -6.17 -1.05
C ARG A 18 -3.03 -5.75 -1.43
N ARG A 19 -2.18 -6.65 -1.93
CA ARG A 19 -0.86 -6.29 -2.47
C ARG A 19 -0.98 -5.28 -3.61
N ALA A 20 -1.93 -5.46 -4.51
CA ALA A 20 -2.15 -4.51 -5.60
C ALA A 20 -2.57 -3.12 -5.08
N LYS A 21 -3.40 -3.05 -4.03
CA LYS A 21 -3.77 -1.78 -3.38
C LYS A 21 -2.57 -1.11 -2.70
N ILE A 22 -1.78 -1.88 -1.96
CA ILE A 22 -0.54 -1.42 -1.31
C ILE A 22 0.43 -0.87 -2.35
N ARG A 23 0.61 -1.58 -3.47
CA ARG A 23 1.49 -1.15 -4.55
C ARG A 23 1.03 0.17 -5.17
N ARG A 24 -0.26 0.32 -5.45
CA ARG A 24 -0.85 1.60 -5.92
C ARG A 24 -0.61 2.73 -4.92
N ARG A 25 -0.79 2.47 -3.63
CA ARG A 25 -0.52 3.45 -2.56
C ARG A 25 0.96 3.86 -2.54
N GLN A 26 1.89 2.92 -2.65
CA GLN A 26 3.33 3.19 -2.73
C GLN A 26 3.71 4.03 -3.96
N LEU A 27 3.08 3.77 -5.11
CA LEU A 27 3.31 4.55 -6.33
C LEU A 27 2.81 6.00 -6.18
N LEU A 28 1.63 6.22 -5.60
CA LEU A 28 1.12 7.57 -5.32
C LEU A 28 2.03 8.32 -4.34
N MET A 29 2.50 7.64 -3.30
CA MET A 29 3.48 8.20 -2.37
C MET A 29 4.79 8.59 -3.06
N ALA A 30 5.26 7.80 -4.03
CA ALA A 30 6.43 8.16 -4.82
C ALA A 30 6.16 9.38 -5.73
N VAL A 31 4.95 9.53 -6.28
CA VAL A 31 4.55 10.75 -7.00
C VAL A 31 4.58 11.95 -6.06
N GLU A 32 3.97 11.85 -4.88
CA GLU A 32 3.97 12.90 -3.86
C GLU A 32 5.39 13.34 -3.46
N GLN A 33 6.30 12.38 -3.35
CA GLN A 33 7.68 12.64 -2.95
C GLN A 33 8.53 13.25 -4.06
N TRP A 34 8.47 12.68 -5.27
CA TRP A 34 9.46 12.94 -6.30
C TRP A 34 8.94 13.79 -7.45
N ALA A 35 7.66 13.66 -7.82
CA ALA A 35 7.15 14.29 -9.03
C ALA A 35 7.31 15.82 -9.07
N PRO A 36 7.12 16.57 -7.96
CA PRO A 36 7.28 18.02 -8.00
C PRO A 36 8.71 18.47 -8.36
N ALA A 37 9.74 17.71 -7.94
CA ALA A 37 11.14 18.03 -8.22
C ALA A 37 11.54 17.77 -9.69
N TYR A 38 10.81 16.88 -10.38
CA TYR A 38 11.11 16.45 -11.74
C TYR A 38 10.09 16.93 -12.77
N ARG A 39 9.16 17.81 -12.39
CA ARG A 39 8.08 18.31 -13.26
C ARG A 39 8.61 18.89 -14.57
N ASP A 40 9.67 19.69 -14.49
CA ASP A 40 10.24 20.44 -15.61
C ASP A 40 11.54 19.83 -16.16
N VAL A 41 11.93 18.65 -15.69
CA VAL A 41 13.16 17.96 -16.13
C VAL A 41 12.88 17.19 -17.43
N ALA A 42 13.86 17.11 -18.33
CA ALA A 42 13.76 16.35 -19.58
C ALA A 42 13.38 14.89 -19.31
N GLY A 43 12.28 14.41 -19.90
CA GLY A 43 11.69 13.09 -19.63
C GLY A 43 10.57 13.08 -18.59
N GLY A 44 10.35 14.21 -17.89
CA GLY A 44 9.22 14.45 -16.99
C GLY A 44 9.22 13.61 -15.71
N TRP A 45 8.34 13.99 -14.80
CA TRP A 45 8.18 13.32 -13.50
C TRP A 45 7.91 11.82 -13.60
N LEU A 46 7.14 11.38 -14.59
CA LEU A 46 6.70 9.99 -14.70
C LEU A 46 7.87 9.04 -14.94
N ARG A 47 8.81 9.41 -15.81
CA ARG A 47 10.01 8.60 -16.06
C ARG A 47 10.80 8.39 -14.78
N TYR A 48 11.05 9.46 -14.04
CA TYR A 48 11.82 9.40 -12.79
C TYR A 48 11.11 8.59 -11.70
N VAL A 49 9.82 8.82 -11.48
CA VAL A 49 9.03 8.03 -10.52
C VAL A 49 9.09 6.54 -10.90
N ALA A 50 8.91 6.21 -12.18
CA ALA A 50 8.92 4.84 -12.63
C ALA A 50 10.28 4.15 -12.50
N GLU A 51 11.38 4.88 -12.71
CA GLU A 51 12.73 4.37 -12.48
C GLU A 51 12.99 4.11 -10.98
N ILE A 52 12.61 5.05 -10.11
CA ILE A 52 12.78 4.94 -8.65
C ILE A 52 11.98 3.77 -8.08
N THR A 53 10.74 3.57 -8.53
CA THR A 53 9.85 2.54 -7.99
C THR A 53 9.90 1.21 -8.75
N GLY A 54 10.65 1.14 -9.84
CA GLY A 54 10.61 0.02 -10.78
C GLY A 54 9.21 -0.20 -11.37
N ALA A 55 8.48 0.87 -11.70
CA ALA A 55 7.09 0.76 -12.16
C ALA A 55 6.98 0.08 -13.52
N THR A 56 6.03 -0.86 -13.62
CA THR A 56 5.67 -1.53 -14.87
C THR A 56 4.99 -0.57 -15.85
N GLU A 57 4.81 -0.99 -17.10
CA GLU A 57 4.09 -0.19 -18.10
C GLU A 57 2.62 0.07 -17.71
N GLU A 58 1.94 -0.94 -17.17
CA GLU A 58 0.57 -0.81 -16.67
C GLU A 58 0.49 0.19 -15.50
N GLU A 59 1.44 0.12 -14.57
CA GLU A 59 1.51 1.05 -13.44
C GLU A 59 1.77 2.49 -13.89
N ARG A 60 2.58 2.68 -14.94
CA ARG A 60 2.83 4.00 -15.54
C ARG A 60 1.56 4.56 -16.18
N ALA A 61 0.87 3.77 -16.99
CA ALA A 61 -0.39 4.18 -17.61
C ALA A 61 -1.46 4.52 -16.56
N TRP A 62 -1.51 3.75 -15.47
CA TRP A 62 -2.38 4.05 -14.33
C TRP A 62 -2.00 5.36 -13.64
N LEU A 63 -0.71 5.60 -13.37
CA LEU A 63 -0.23 6.85 -12.77
C LEU A 63 -0.54 8.08 -13.61
N GLU A 64 -0.40 7.99 -14.94
CA GLU A 64 -0.79 9.06 -15.86
C GLU A 64 -2.27 9.41 -15.74
N GLN A 65 -3.15 8.40 -15.68
CA GLN A 65 -4.58 8.62 -15.47
C GLN A 65 -4.87 9.25 -14.11
N GLN A 66 -4.19 8.80 -13.04
CA GLN A 66 -4.35 9.39 -11.71
C GLN A 66 -3.94 10.86 -11.69
N VAL A 67 -2.79 11.20 -12.28
CA VAL A 67 -2.32 12.59 -12.34
C VAL A 67 -3.18 13.44 -13.26
N ALA A 68 -3.70 12.89 -14.36
CA ALA A 68 -4.65 13.59 -15.21
C ALA A 68 -5.95 13.93 -14.46
N ALA A 69 -6.41 13.05 -13.58
CA ALA A 69 -7.63 13.24 -12.79
C ALA A 69 -7.44 14.16 -11.57
N HIS A 70 -6.30 14.09 -10.90
CA HIS A 70 -6.08 14.74 -9.59
C HIS A 70 -5.01 15.83 -9.59
N GLY A 71 -4.27 15.99 -10.69
CA GLY A 71 -3.15 16.90 -10.79
C GLY A 71 -1.88 16.37 -10.13
N LEU A 72 -0.77 17.08 -10.33
CA LEU A 72 0.47 16.84 -9.62
C LEU A 72 0.51 17.62 -8.31
N PRO A 73 1.14 17.06 -7.26
CA PRO A 73 1.47 17.83 -6.07
C PRO A 73 2.29 19.08 -6.44
N GLU A 74 2.00 20.20 -5.80
CA GLU A 74 2.59 21.50 -6.14
C GLU A 74 3.99 21.72 -5.57
N ALA A 75 4.27 21.15 -4.39
CA ALA A 75 5.50 21.43 -3.65
C ALA A 75 6.28 20.16 -3.29
N VAL A 76 7.60 20.25 -3.39
CA VAL A 76 8.52 19.26 -2.82
C VAL A 76 8.47 19.38 -1.29
N ARG A 77 8.30 18.25 -0.60
CA ARG A 77 8.43 18.19 0.86
C ARG A 77 9.76 17.56 1.25
N THR A 78 10.49 18.22 2.15
CA THR A 78 11.77 17.73 2.66
C THR A 78 11.63 16.76 3.83
N ASP A 79 10.47 16.73 4.49
CA ASP A 79 10.14 15.89 5.65
C ASP A 79 9.40 14.60 5.26
N TRP A 80 9.45 14.22 3.98
CA TRP A 80 8.60 13.16 3.42
C TRP A 80 8.88 11.81 4.09
N PHE A 81 10.16 11.51 4.35
CA PHE A 81 10.56 10.26 4.98
C PHE A 81 10.03 10.14 6.42
N GLU A 82 10.20 11.20 7.22
CA GLU A 82 9.73 11.27 8.60
C GLU A 82 8.20 11.17 8.67
N LEU A 83 7.49 11.88 7.79
CA LEU A 83 6.04 11.83 7.72
C LEU A 83 5.54 10.42 7.38
N ARG A 84 6.11 9.80 6.35
CA ARG A 84 5.75 8.43 5.92
C ARG A 84 5.96 7.44 7.06
N LEU A 85 7.10 7.54 7.76
CA LEU A 85 7.41 6.64 8.86
C LEU A 85 6.47 6.87 10.05
N ALA A 86 6.13 8.12 10.37
CA ALA A 86 5.16 8.46 11.40
C ALA A 86 3.78 7.87 11.08
N GLN A 87 3.29 8.08 9.85
CA GLN A 87 2.03 7.52 9.36
C GLN A 87 2.01 5.99 9.44
N GLY A 88 3.09 5.33 9.02
CA GLY A 88 3.19 3.88 9.10
C GLY A 88 3.16 3.34 10.53
N ARG A 89 3.82 4.03 11.48
CA ARG A 89 3.78 3.67 12.90
C ARG A 89 2.40 3.88 13.52
N GLU A 90 1.75 4.98 13.17
CA GLU A 90 0.39 5.28 13.59
C GLU A 90 -0.59 4.23 13.06
N ALA A 91 -0.49 3.87 11.78
CA ALA A 91 -1.30 2.82 11.17
C ALA A 91 -1.10 1.47 11.88
N ASN A 92 0.16 1.09 12.17
CA ASN A 92 0.45 -0.16 12.88
C ASN A 92 -0.12 -0.18 14.31
N ALA A 93 0.01 0.93 15.05
CA ALA A 93 -0.60 1.06 16.37
C ALA A 93 -2.14 1.01 16.29
N GLY A 94 -2.72 1.69 15.30
CA GLY A 94 -4.15 1.67 15.02
C GLY A 94 -4.67 0.28 14.66
N ALA A 95 -3.90 -0.51 13.91
CA ALA A 95 -4.26 -1.88 13.56
C ALA A 95 -4.40 -2.76 14.81
N THR A 96 -3.47 -2.61 15.75
CA THR A 96 -3.53 -3.31 17.04
C THR A 96 -4.78 -2.91 17.83
N ALA A 97 -5.09 -1.61 17.89
CA ALA A 97 -6.28 -1.13 18.57
C ALA A 97 -7.58 -1.63 17.93
N ALA A 98 -7.67 -1.60 16.59
CA ALA A 98 -8.82 -2.13 15.86
C ALA A 98 -9.00 -3.63 16.07
N PHE A 99 -7.91 -4.40 16.06
CA PHE A 99 -7.93 -5.84 16.33
C PHE A 99 -8.46 -6.14 17.74
N LEU A 100 -7.97 -5.43 18.77
CA LEU A 100 -8.44 -5.60 20.15
C LEU A 100 -9.90 -5.21 20.34
N ALA A 101 -10.42 -4.29 19.53
CA ALA A 101 -11.82 -3.92 19.49
C ALA A 101 -12.71 -4.91 18.72
N GLY A 102 -12.14 -5.95 18.09
CA GLY A 102 -12.84 -6.91 17.24
C GLY A 102 -13.16 -6.39 15.83
N ASP A 103 -12.64 -5.23 15.45
CA ASP A 103 -12.78 -4.68 14.10
C ASP A 103 -11.67 -5.21 13.18
N PHE A 104 -11.82 -6.48 12.80
CA PHE A 104 -10.84 -7.19 11.99
C PHE A 104 -10.70 -6.63 10.58
N GLY A 105 -11.76 -6.06 10.00
CA GLY A 105 -11.70 -5.41 8.68
C GLY A 105 -10.79 -4.18 8.73
N ARG A 106 -11.02 -3.29 9.70
CA ARG A 106 -10.19 -2.10 9.90
C ARG A 106 -8.75 -2.45 10.28
N ALA A 107 -8.55 -3.47 11.10
CA ALA A 107 -7.20 -3.92 11.46
C ALA A 107 -6.38 -4.29 10.22
N ARG A 108 -6.99 -5.04 9.29
CA ARG A 108 -6.38 -5.43 8.01
C ARG A 108 -6.05 -4.23 7.13
N ASP A 109 -6.97 -3.28 7.01
CA ASP A 109 -6.74 -2.08 6.18
C ASP A 109 -5.64 -1.17 6.76
N LEU A 110 -5.50 -1.12 8.09
CA LEU A 110 -4.42 -0.39 8.75
C LEU A 110 -3.06 -1.09 8.62
N ILE A 111 -3.04 -2.42 8.57
CA ILE A 111 -1.83 -3.20 8.26
C ILE A 111 -1.38 -2.96 6.81
N ASP A 112 -2.32 -2.88 5.86
CA ASP A 112 -2.02 -2.50 4.47
C ASP A 112 -1.37 -1.12 4.38
N GLU A 113 -1.93 -0.11 5.08
CA GLU A 113 -1.33 1.24 5.09
C GLU A 113 0.04 1.24 5.76
N ALA A 114 0.20 0.54 6.90
CA ALA A 114 1.49 0.41 7.56
C ALA A 114 2.55 -0.25 6.64
N ARG A 115 2.15 -1.26 5.86
CA ARG A 115 2.99 -1.91 4.86
C ARG A 115 3.32 -0.99 3.68
N ALA A 116 2.37 -0.20 3.20
CA ALA A 116 2.60 0.80 2.18
C ALA A 116 3.63 1.83 2.65
N CYS A 117 3.49 2.32 3.89
CA CYS A 117 4.42 3.25 4.52
C CYS A 117 5.78 2.63 4.89
N GLY A 118 5.94 1.30 4.78
CA GLY A 118 7.21 0.61 5.07
C GLY A 118 7.47 0.40 6.57
N ALA A 119 6.44 0.51 7.42
CA ALA A 119 6.53 0.21 8.84
C ALA A 119 6.35 -1.28 9.17
N VAL A 120 5.83 -2.06 8.21
CA VAL A 120 5.64 -3.52 8.29
C VAL A 120 6.32 -4.17 7.08
N LEU A 121 7.03 -5.27 7.28
CA LEU A 121 7.66 -6.04 6.21
C LEU A 121 6.65 -6.95 5.49
N GLU A 122 6.99 -7.44 4.29
CA GLU A 122 6.09 -8.31 3.52
C GLU A 122 5.68 -9.57 4.29
N THR A 123 6.65 -10.27 4.88
CA THR A 123 6.41 -11.50 5.63
C THR A 123 5.61 -11.26 6.90
N GLU A 124 5.84 -10.12 7.58
CA GLU A 124 5.05 -9.72 8.75
C GLU A 124 3.61 -9.39 8.35
N TRP A 125 3.43 -8.69 7.23
CA TRP A 125 2.13 -8.34 6.67
C TRP A 125 1.31 -9.61 6.36
N GLU A 126 1.90 -10.60 5.68
CA GLU A 126 1.26 -11.90 5.39
C GLU A 126 0.81 -12.60 6.68
N HIS A 127 1.72 -12.80 7.64
CA HIS A 127 1.41 -13.48 8.89
C HIS A 127 0.33 -12.76 9.72
N LEU A 128 0.33 -11.42 9.71
CA LEU A 128 -0.70 -10.65 10.41
C LEU A 128 -2.08 -10.84 9.76
N HIS A 129 -2.17 -10.89 8.43
CA HIS A 129 -3.43 -11.18 7.75
C HIS A 129 -3.94 -12.60 8.02
N GLU A 130 -3.06 -13.59 8.01
CA GLU A 130 -3.41 -14.97 8.37
C GLU A 130 -3.94 -15.04 9.80
N PHE A 131 -3.24 -14.40 10.76
CA PHE A 131 -3.64 -14.35 12.15
C PHE A 131 -5.02 -13.70 12.35
N ILE A 132 -5.28 -12.57 11.70
CA ILE A 132 -6.57 -11.88 11.80
C ILE A 132 -7.69 -12.71 11.17
N THR A 133 -7.42 -13.36 10.03
CA THR A 133 -8.38 -14.22 9.35
C THR A 133 -8.79 -15.40 10.24
N ALA A 134 -7.81 -16.07 10.87
CA ALA A 134 -8.08 -17.18 11.79
C ALA A 134 -8.96 -16.75 12.98
N ARG A 135 -8.84 -15.50 13.44
CA ARG A 135 -9.65 -14.93 14.53
C ARG A 135 -11.05 -14.50 14.13
N THR A 136 -11.31 -14.35 12.84
CA THR A 136 -12.63 -13.99 12.32
C THR A 136 -13.51 -15.24 12.13
N GLN A 137 -12.90 -16.44 12.10
CA GLN A 137 -13.56 -17.72 11.84
C GLN A 137 -13.84 -18.57 13.09
N GLY A 138 -13.32 -18.17 14.27
CA GLY A 138 -13.49 -18.88 15.54
C GLY A 138 -14.38 -18.11 16.50
#